data_AF-A0A0M3JCE4-F1
#
_entry.id   AF-A0A0M3JCE4-F1
#
_cell.length_a   1.000
_cell.length_b   1.000
_cell.length_c   1.000
_cell.angle_alpha   90.00
_cell.angle_beta   90.00
_cell.angle_gamma   90.00
#
_symmetry.space_group_name_H-M   'P 1'
#
loop_
_entity.id
_entity.type
_entity.pdbx_description
1 polymer ?
#
loop_
_entity_poly.entity_id
_entity_poly.type
_entity_poly.pdbx_seq_one_letter_code
_entity_poly.pdbx_strand_id
1 'polypeptide(L)'
;PCLPLPTTTTTTTTTTPITASGAKSARGCACDYRQTWLDLVFVLDSSSEMNRYDFYAVRNFAASFIKAIPVSQETTGRTSRVGIINVAKEVRLS
;
A
#
# COMPACT_ATOMS: atom_id res chain seq x y z
N PRO A 1 -12.31 -4.67 9.04
CA PRO A 1 -12.06 -5.46 10.27
C PRO A 1 -10.71 -6.19 10.18
N CYS A 2 -9.74 -5.74 10.95
CA CYS A 2 -8.54 -6.52 11.23
C CYS A 2 -9.00 -7.82 11.91
N LEU A 3 -8.83 -8.97 11.27
CA LEU A 3 -8.94 -10.23 11.99
C LEU A 3 -7.81 -10.24 13.02
N PRO A 4 -8.08 -10.57 14.30
CA PRO A 4 -7.00 -10.72 15.27
C PRO A 4 -6.00 -11.72 14.71
N LEU A 5 -4.70 -11.41 14.84
CA LEU A 5 -3.65 -12.37 14.53
C LEU A 5 -4.01 -13.67 15.28
N PRO A 6 -4.06 -14.84 14.61
CA PRO A 6 -4.36 -16.07 15.30
C PRO A 6 -3.40 -16.18 16.48
N THR A 7 -3.95 -16.28 17.68
CA THR A 7 -3.15 -16.49 18.87
C THR A 7 -2.49 -17.84 18.67
N THR A 8 -1.20 -17.83 18.31
CA THR A 8 -0.41 -19.05 18.22
C THR A 8 -0.37 -19.62 19.63
N THR A 9 -1.27 -20.55 19.91
CA THR A 9 -1.24 -21.33 21.14
C THR A 9 0.06 -22.12 21.07
N THR A 10 1.06 -21.72 21.85
CA THR A 10 2.33 -22.41 21.94
C THR A 10 2.07 -23.77 22.59
N THR A 11 1.77 -24.79 21.79
CA THR A 11 1.77 -26.18 22.24
C THR A 11 3.22 -26.59 22.41
N THR A 12 3.66 -26.66 23.66
CA THR A 12 5.00 -27.08 24.07
C THR A 12 5.23 -28.54 23.66
N THR A 13 5.74 -28.77 22.46
CA THR A 13 6.18 -30.10 22.02
C THR A 13 7.70 -30.11 22.04
N THR A 14 8.27 -30.79 23.03
CA THR A 14 9.72 -30.97 23.21
C THR A 14 10.29 -31.72 22.00
N THR A 15 10.83 -30.98 21.03
CA THR A 15 11.68 -31.53 19.98
C THR A 15 12.85 -30.57 19.74
N THR A 16 14.03 -31.17 19.63
CA THR A 16 15.40 -30.67 19.40
C THR A 16 15.53 -29.28 18.75
N PRO A 17 16.48 -28.43 19.19
CA PRO A 17 16.68 -27.10 18.60
C PRO A 17 17.34 -27.24 17.23
N ILE A 18 16.53 -27.25 16.17
CA ILE A 18 17.01 -26.85 14.85
C ILE A 18 17.08 -25.33 14.84
N THR A 19 18.29 -24.80 14.70
CA THR A 19 18.56 -23.37 14.50
C THR A 19 17.83 -22.91 13.24
N ALA A 20 16.59 -22.47 13.38
CA ALA A 20 15.84 -21.79 12.35
C ALA A 20 16.53 -20.46 12.08
N SER A 21 17.43 -20.47 11.09
CA SER A 21 18.00 -19.27 10.51
C SER A 21 16.88 -18.32 10.11
N GLY A 22 16.73 -17.27 10.92
CA GLY A 22 16.03 -16.02 10.62
C GLY A 22 14.78 -16.13 9.74
N ALA A 23 13.70 -16.71 10.27
CA ALA A 23 12.38 -16.34 9.77
C ALA A 23 12.25 -14.82 9.98
N LYS A 24 12.37 -14.03 8.92
CA LYS A 24 12.07 -12.60 8.97
C LYS A 24 10.64 -12.49 9.46
N SER A 25 10.46 -12.07 10.71
CA SER A 25 9.15 -11.80 11.28
C SER A 25 8.42 -10.90 10.30
N ALA A 26 7.35 -11.42 9.69
CA ALA A 26 6.53 -10.63 8.81
C ALA A 26 6.08 -9.40 9.61
N ARG A 27 6.39 -8.19 9.12
CA ARG A 27 6.02 -6.96 9.82
C ARG A 27 4.51 -6.97 9.99
N GLY A 28 4.05 -7.11 11.23
CA GLY A 28 2.62 -7.15 11.53
C GLY A 28 1.95 -5.90 10.96
N CYS A 29 0.93 -6.11 10.13
CA CYS A 29 0.11 -5.01 9.64
C CYS A 29 -0.62 -4.37 10.82
N ALA A 30 -0.39 -3.08 11.05
CA ALA A 30 -1.20 -2.34 12.00
C ALA A 30 -2.62 -2.22 11.45
N CYS A 31 -3.62 -2.29 12.34
CA CYS A 31 -5.02 -2.13 11.94
C CYS A 31 -5.35 -0.68 11.55
N ASP A 32 -4.51 0.26 11.97
CA ASP A 32 -4.45 1.61 11.43
C ASP A 32 -3.46 1.65 10.26
N TYR A 33 -3.98 1.84 9.04
CA TYR A 33 -3.18 1.96 7.82
C TYR A 33 -2.28 3.21 7.83
N ARG A 34 -2.50 4.17 8.73
CA ARG A 34 -1.62 5.34 8.92
C ARG A 34 -0.37 4.98 9.72
N GLN A 35 -0.35 3.81 10.36
CA GLN A 35 0.79 3.29 11.11
C GLN A 35 1.39 2.04 10.45
N THR A 36 1.29 1.90 9.13
CA THR A 36 1.93 0.82 8.39
C THR A 36 2.90 1.36 7.34
N TRP A 37 3.87 0.53 6.96
CA TRP A 37 4.66 0.79 5.77
C TRP A 37 3.80 0.47 4.57
N LEU A 38 3.63 1.43 3.66
CA LEU A 38 2.73 1.30 2.53
C LEU A 38 3.38 1.89 1.27
N ASP A 39 3.34 1.11 0.19
CA ASP A 39 3.70 1.58 -1.15
C ASP A 39 2.41 1.66 -1.98
N LEU A 40 2.02 2.88 -2.35
CA LEU A 40 0.83 3.12 -3.15
C LEU A 40 1.23 3.53 -4.56
N VAL A 41 0.54 2.96 -5.55
CA VAL A 41 0.64 3.40 -6.94
C VAL A 41 -0.77 3.74 -7.41
N PHE A 42 -1.01 5.02 -7.71
CA PHE A 42 -2.23 5.46 -8.37
C PHE A 42 -2.01 5.41 -9.88
N VAL A 43 -2.82 4.62 -10.58
CA VAL A 43 -2.87 4.61 -12.05
C VAL A 43 -4.11 5.39 -12.47
N LEU A 44 -3.90 6.55 -13.08
CA LEU A 44 -4.94 7.47 -13.50
C LEU A 44 -5.19 7.29 -14.99
N ASP A 45 -6.45 7.11 -15.37
CA ASP A 45 -6.86 7.14 -16.77
C ASP A 45 -6.90 8.61 -17.24
N SER A 46 -6.25 8.87 -18.38
CA SER A 46 -6.31 10.14 -19.10
C SER A 46 -6.51 9.91 -20.60
N SER A 47 -7.27 8.88 -20.96
CA SER A 47 -7.73 8.62 -22.31
C SER A 47 -8.60 9.77 -22.86
N SER A 48 -8.78 9.79 -24.18
CA SER A 48 -9.61 10.81 -24.85
C SER A 48 -11.09 10.76 -24.47
N GLU A 49 -11.55 9.60 -24.02
CA GLU A 49 -12.90 9.31 -23.58
C GLU A 49 -13.17 9.85 -22.17
N MET A 50 -12.11 10.18 -21.43
CA MET A 50 -12.21 10.74 -20.10
C MET A 50 -12.47 12.26 -20.16
N ASN A 51 -13.61 12.68 -19.62
CA ASN A 51 -13.92 14.11 -19.52
C ASN A 51 -13.02 14.78 -18.45
N ARG A 52 -12.73 16.06 -18.66
CA ARG A 52 -11.91 16.90 -17.77
C ARG A 52 -12.45 16.95 -16.34
N TYR A 53 -13.76 17.04 -16.17
CA TYR A 53 -14.38 17.09 -14.84
C TYR A 53 -14.17 15.79 -14.06
N ASP A 54 -14.36 14.65 -14.72
CA ASP A 54 -14.17 13.34 -14.12
C ASP A 54 -12.70 13.09 -13.80
N PHE A 55 -11.79 13.52 -14.70
CA PHE A 55 -10.35 13.49 -14.43
C PHE A 55 -9.99 14.30 -13.17
N TYR A 56 -10.54 15.51 -13.01
CA TYR A 56 -10.31 16.30 -11.81
C TYR A 56 -10.92 15.68 -10.55
N ALA A 57 -12.07 15.03 -10.65
CA ALA A 57 -12.66 14.31 -9.52
C ALA A 57 -11.72 13.18 -9.05
N VAL A 58 -11.20 12.35 -9.97
CA VAL A 58 -10.26 11.27 -9.64
C VAL A 58 -8.94 11.82 -9.10
N ARG A 59 -8.40 12.88 -9.72
CA ARG A 59 -7.18 13.54 -9.24
C ARG A 59 -7.35 14.06 -7.81
N ASN A 60 -8.48 14.71 -7.53
CA ASN A 60 -8.77 15.27 -6.21
C ASN A 60 -8.99 14.17 -5.18
N PHE A 61 -9.61 13.05 -5.56
CA PHE A 61 -9.70 11.86 -4.71
C PHE A 61 -8.31 11.35 -4.32
N ALA A 62 -7.43 11.13 -5.29
CA ALA A 62 -6.05 10.68 -5.02
C ALA A 62 -5.31 11.67 -4.11
N ALA A 63 -5.40 12.97 -4.39
CA ALA A 63 -4.78 14.01 -3.56
C ALA A 63 -5.32 14.02 -2.12
N SER A 64 -6.63 13.90 -1.94
CA SER A 64 -7.26 13.85 -0.61
C SER A 64 -6.82 12.62 0.18
N PHE A 65 -6.70 11.47 -0.48
CA PHE A 65 -6.21 10.25 0.15
C PHE A 65 -4.73 10.38 0.58
N ILE A 66 -3.87 10.88 -0.31
CA ILE A 66 -2.44 11.10 -0.05
C ILE A 66 -2.24 12.05 1.14
N LYS A 67 -3.07 13.10 1.26
CA LYS A 67 -3.04 14.03 2.40
C LYS A 67 -3.47 13.39 3.73
N ALA A 68 -4.20 12.28 3.71
CA ALA A 68 -4.68 11.63 4.91
C ALA A 68 -3.66 10.65 5.54
N ILE A 69 -2.65 10.22 4.76
CA ILE A 69 -1.64 9.26 5.20
C ILE A 69 -0.28 9.93 5.46
N PRO A 70 0.55 9.39 6.37
CA PRO A 70 1.92 9.88 6.55
C PRO A 70 2.78 9.47 5.34
N VAL A 71 3.13 10.43 4.48
CA VAL A 71 4.02 10.21 3.32
C VAL A 71 5.41 10.75 3.62
N SER A 72 6.44 9.93 3.43
CA SER A 72 7.83 10.35 3.56
C SER A 72 8.74 9.48 2.69
N GLN A 73 9.86 10.04 2.25
CA GLN A 73 10.95 9.30 1.60
C GLN A 73 11.96 8.74 2.62
N GLU A 74 11.83 9.10 3.89
CA GLU A 74 12.67 8.57 4.96
C GLU A 74 12.41 7.08 5.18
N THR A 75 13.48 6.33 5.36
CA THR A 75 13.45 4.89 5.66
C THR A 75 13.23 4.59 7.14
N THR A 76 13.28 5.62 7.99
CA THR A 76 13.10 5.52 9.43
C THR A 76 11.67 5.92 9.81
N GLY A 77 10.88 4.98 10.35
CA GLY A 77 9.48 5.20 10.73
C GLY A 77 8.48 4.47 9.84
N ARG A 78 7.20 4.47 10.24
CA ARG A 78 6.07 3.81 9.54
C ARG A 78 5.44 4.80 8.56
N THR A 79 6.14 5.03 7.46
CA THR A 79 5.78 6.03 6.45
C THR A 79 5.35 5.36 5.14
N SER A 80 4.56 6.09 4.35
CA SER A 80 4.07 5.66 3.06
C SER A 80 4.87 6.31 1.92
N ARG A 81 4.99 5.60 0.80
CA ARG A 81 5.52 6.12 -0.46
C ARG A 81 4.43 6.07 -1.52
N VAL A 82 4.42 7.05 -2.42
CA VAL A 82 3.37 7.18 -3.43
C VAL A 82 3.98 7.40 -4.80
N GLY A 83 3.59 6.56 -5.76
CA GLY A 83 3.76 6.77 -7.18
C GLY A 83 2.44 7.13 -7.85
N ILE A 84 2.50 7.99 -8.87
CA ILE A 84 1.35 8.32 -9.72
C ILE A 84 1.76 8.05 -11.16
N ILE A 85 0.97 7.25 -11.86
CA ILE A 85 1.13 6.92 -13.27
C ILE A 85 -0.10 7.44 -13.99
N ASN A 86 0.10 8.23 -15.03
CA ASN A 86 -0.97 8.68 -15.89
C ASN A 86 -0.95 7.84 -17.18
N VAL A 87 -2.07 7.22 -17.53
CA VAL A 87 -2.20 6.33 -18.68
C VAL A 87 -3.19 6.95 -19.66
N ALA A 88 -2.68 7.43 -20.79
CA ALA A 88 -3.50 7.77 -21.94
C ALA A 88 -3.50 6.60 -22.93
N LYS A 89 -4.62 6.37 -23.60
CA LYS A 89 -4.67 5.55 -24.80
C LYS A 89 -4.41 6.46 -25.98
N GLU A 90 -3.29 6.31 -26.68
CA GLU A 90 -3.09 6.93 -27.97
C GLU A 90 -3.02 5.84 -29.05
N VAL A 91 -4.10 5.70 -29.82
CA VAL A 91 -4.10 5.09 -31.15
C VAL A 91 -4.94 5.98 -32.05
N ARG A 92 -4.29 6.92 -32.73
CA ARG A 92 -4.82 7.51 -33.96
C ARG A 92 -3.98 6.97 -35.12
N LEU A 93 -4.52 6.00 -35.83
CA LEU A 93 -4.13 5.75 -37.21
C LEU A 93 -5.08 6.59 -38.06
N SER A 94 -4.57 7.69 -38.61
CA SER A 94 -5.18 8.40 -39.73
C SER A 94 -4.52 7.97 -41.02
#